data_AF-A0A3B9BX53-F1
#
_entry.id   AF-A0A3B9BX53-F1
#
_cell.length_a   1.000
_cell.length_b   1.000
_cell.length_c   1.000
_cell.angle_alpha   90.00
_cell.angle_beta   90.00
_cell.angle_gamma   90.00
#
_symmetry.space_group_name_H-M   'P 1'
#
loop_
_entity.id
_entity.type
_entity.pdbx_description
1 polymer ?
#
loop_
_entity_poly.entity_id
_entity_poly.type
_entity_poly.pdbx_seq_one_letter_code
_entity_poly.pdbx_strand_id
1 'polypeptide(L)'
;ITRELEENPGDHKVLNFSQFLVMLALIREKLQQHQIPFQYFDGSYTAIQREQAINEFQNNQACRVFLISLKAGGMGLNLTAAD
;
A
#
# COMPACT_ATOMS: atom_id res chain seq x y z
N ILE A 1 5.01 -11.43 1.05
CA ILE A 1 4.83 -10.05 1.58
C ILE A 1 5.45 -9.95 2.96
N THR A 2 4.88 -10.55 4.01
CA THR A 2 5.45 -10.44 5.38
C THR A 2 6.91 -10.91 5.45
N ARG A 3 7.20 -12.09 4.90
CA ARG A 3 8.56 -12.64 4.80
C ARG A 3 9.54 -11.74 4.03
N GLU A 4 9.08 -11.06 2.99
CA GLU A 4 9.91 -10.13 2.20
C GLU A 4 10.30 -8.89 3.03
N LEU A 5 9.39 -8.40 3.86
CA LEU A 5 9.64 -7.25 4.74
C LEU A 5 10.58 -7.60 5.90
N GLU A 6 10.57 -8.87 6.32
CA GLU A 6 11.45 -9.43 7.37
C GLU A 6 12.85 -9.76 6.84
N GLU A 7 12.95 -10.33 5.64
CA GLU A 7 14.21 -10.77 5.02
C GLU A 7 15.00 -9.62 4.38
N ASN A 8 14.32 -8.54 3.98
CA ASN A 8 14.94 -7.28 3.52
C ASN A 8 14.64 -6.12 4.49
N PRO A 9 15.33 -6.06 5.65
CA PRO A 9 15.29 -4.92 6.55
C PRO A 9 16.06 -3.74 5.93
N GLY A 10 15.40 -2.97 5.06
CA GLY A 10 15.92 -1.77 4.38
C GLY A 10 14.78 -0.99 3.71
N ASP A 11 15.09 0.15 3.07
CA ASP A 11 14.16 1.13 2.43
C ASP A 11 13.20 0.56 1.36
N HIS A 12 13.14 -0.75 1.18
CA HIS A 12 12.29 -1.40 0.21
C HIS A 12 10.81 -1.23 0.57
N LYS A 13 10.07 -0.61 -0.34
CA LYS A 13 8.63 -0.34 -0.26
C LYS A 13 7.89 -1.24 -1.23
N VAL A 14 6.75 -1.78 -0.82
CA VAL A 14 5.97 -2.76 -1.58
C VAL A 14 4.64 -2.16 -2.02
N LEU A 15 4.36 -2.23 -3.32
CA LEU A 15 3.04 -1.97 -3.89
C LEU A 15 2.31 -3.28 -4.18
N ASN A 16 1.11 -3.46 -3.64
CA ASN A 16 0.27 -4.62 -3.93
C ASN A 16 -0.99 -4.19 -4.67
N PHE A 17 -1.10 -4.56 -5.94
CA PHE A 17 -2.26 -4.30 -6.77
C PHE A 17 -3.17 -5.53 -6.83
N SER A 18 -4.48 -5.34 -6.66
CA SER A 18 -5.45 -6.44 -6.83
C SER A 18 -6.79 -5.97 -7.38
N GLN A 19 -7.38 -6.74 -8.28
CA GLN A 19 -8.77 -6.54 -8.73
C GLN A 19 -9.80 -7.08 -7.71
N PHE A 20 -9.34 -7.81 -6.69
CA PHE A 20 -10.19 -8.47 -5.70
C PHE A 20 -10.06 -7.79 -4.34
N LEU A 21 -11.09 -7.04 -3.94
CA LEU A 21 -11.14 -6.38 -2.62
C LEU A 21 -11.00 -7.38 -1.47
N VAL A 22 -11.56 -8.59 -1.62
CA VAL A 22 -11.43 -9.66 -0.63
C VAL A 22 -9.97 -10.03 -0.41
N MET A 23 -9.15 -10.09 -1.47
CA MET A 23 -7.72 -10.37 -1.32
C MET A 23 -7.00 -9.25 -0.58
N LEU A 24 -7.30 -7.98 -0.90
CA LEU A 24 -6.73 -6.84 -0.17
C LEU A 24 -7.14 -6.86 1.31
N ALA A 25 -8.37 -7.27 1.63
CA ALA A 25 -8.83 -7.41 3.01
C ALA A 25 -8.04 -8.48 3.78
N LEU A 26 -7.77 -9.63 3.17
CA LEU A 26 -6.95 -10.70 3.79
C LEU A 26 -5.51 -10.24 4.02
N ILE A 27 -4.91 -9.56 3.04
CA ILE A 27 -3.54 -9.02 3.19
C ILE A 27 -3.52 -7.98 4.31
N ARG A 28 -4.51 -7.08 4.33
CA ARG A 28 -4.66 -6.05 5.37
C ARG A 28 -4.71 -6.65 6.76
N GLU A 29 -5.55 -7.67 6.96
CA GLU A 29 -5.67 -8.37 8.24
C GLU A 29 -4.31 -8.96 8.66
N LYS A 30 -3.58 -9.56 7.72
CA LYS A 30 -2.25 -10.10 8.01
C LYS A 30 -1.25 -9.01 8.40
N LEU A 31 -1.23 -7.87 7.73
CA LEU A 31 -0.36 -6.75 8.07
C LEU A 31 -0.69 -6.19 9.46
N GLN A 32 -1.98 -6.08 9.81
CA GLN A 32 -2.43 -5.66 11.13
C GLN A 32 -2.00 -6.62 12.24
N GLN A 33 -2.14 -7.94 12.02
CA GLN A 33 -1.67 -8.96 12.96
C GLN A 33 -0.17 -8.86 13.25
N HIS A 34 0.61 -8.45 12.25
CA HIS A 34 2.07 -8.28 12.34
C HIS A 34 2.48 -6.86 12.72
N GLN A 35 1.53 -5.96 13.01
CA GLN A 35 1.78 -4.55 13.32
C GLN A 35 2.59 -3.80 12.26
N ILE A 36 2.45 -4.21 10.99
CA ILE A 36 3.14 -3.58 9.86
C ILE A 36 2.30 -2.39 9.38
N PRO A 37 2.81 -1.15 9.39
CA PRO A 37 2.09 0.00 8.86
C PRO A 37 1.95 -0.08 7.33
N PHE A 38 0.77 0.29 6.83
CA PHE A 38 0.44 0.27 5.41
C PHE A 38 -0.56 1.36 5.04
N GLN A 39 -0.59 1.71 3.76
CA GLN A 39 -1.66 2.48 3.14
C GLN A 39 -2.58 1.59 2.32
N TYR A 40 -3.83 2.03 2.17
CA TYR A 40 -4.84 1.33 1.38
C TYR A 40 -5.60 2.33 0.51
N PHE A 41 -5.82 1.98 -0.75
CA PHE A 41 -6.59 2.78 -1.69
C PHE A 41 -7.43 1.87 -2.59
N ASP A 42 -8.75 2.06 -2.56
CA ASP A 42 -9.68 1.33 -3.41
C ASP A 42 -10.47 2.20 -4.39
N GLY A 43 -10.09 3.46 -4.50
CA GLY A 43 -10.79 4.46 -5.32
C GLY A 43 -11.83 5.29 -4.58
N SER A 44 -12.08 5.02 -3.29
CA SER A 44 -13.03 5.81 -2.49
C SER A 44 -12.46 7.14 -1.97
N TYR A 45 -11.14 7.34 -2.02
CA TYR A 45 -10.49 8.51 -1.45
C TYR A 45 -10.73 9.75 -2.32
N THR A 46 -10.92 10.90 -1.67
CA THR A 46 -10.80 12.21 -2.31
C THR A 46 -9.37 12.44 -2.82
N ALA A 47 -9.17 13.43 -3.70
CA ALA A 47 -7.84 13.77 -4.20
C ALA A 47 -6.85 14.10 -3.07
N ILE A 48 -7.30 14.83 -2.05
CA ILE A 48 -6.49 15.21 -0.88
C ILE A 48 -6.09 13.98 -0.07
N GLN A 49 -7.05 13.09 0.23
CA GLN A 49 -6.76 11.85 0.98
C GLN A 49 -5.81 10.94 0.21
N ARG A 50 -5.93 10.88 -1.11
CA ARG A 50 -5.01 10.11 -1.96
C ARG A 50 -3.59 10.69 -1.90
N GLU A 51 -3.43 12.01 -2.01
CA GLU A 51 -2.12 12.66 -1.88
C GLU A 51 -1.49 12.44 -0.51
N GLN A 52 -2.28 12.52 0.56
CA GLN A 52 -1.81 12.23 1.91
C GLN A 52 -1.34 10.78 2.06
N ALA A 53 -2.09 9.81 1.55
CA ALA A 53 -1.70 8.40 1.57
C ALA A 53 -0.42 8.15 0.74
N ILE A 54 -0.29 8.80 -0.42
CA ILE A 54 0.94 8.73 -1.22
C ILE A 54 2.12 9.32 -0.44
N ASN A 55 1.96 10.52 0.13
CA ASN A 55 3.01 11.19 0.89
C ASN A 55 3.45 10.33 2.09
N GLU A 56 2.50 9.79 2.85
CA GLU A 56 2.76 8.90 3.97
C GLU A 56 3.54 7.66 3.52
N PHE A 57 3.11 7.01 2.43
CA PHE A 57 3.83 5.88 1.87
C PHE A 57 5.24 6.24 1.39
N GLN A 58 5.46 7.43 0.80
CA GLN A 58 6.77 7.84 0.28
C GLN A 58 7.73 8.24 1.39
N ASN A 59 7.27 9.07 2.33
CA ASN A 59 8.13 9.77 3.27
C ASN A 59 8.20 9.12 4.66
N ASN A 60 7.25 8.24 5.01
CA ASN A 60 7.34 7.47 6.25
C ASN A 60 8.08 6.15 6.02
N GLN A 61 9.25 5.99 6.63
CA GLN A 61 10.04 4.74 6.58
C GLN A 61 9.33 3.54 7.21
N ALA A 62 8.45 3.77 8.19
CA ALA A 62 7.67 2.70 8.81
C ALA A 62 6.52 2.23 7.89
N CYS A 63 6.01 3.09 7.01
CA CYS A 63 4.95 2.75 6.07
C CYS A 63 5.52 2.11 4.80
N ARG A 64 5.74 0.80 4.85
CA ARG A 64 6.42 0.06 3.78
C ARG A 64 5.50 -0.62 2.77
N VAL A 65 4.19 -0.63 2.98
CA VAL A 65 3.23 -1.31 2.09
C VAL A 65 2.12 -0.37 1.64
N PHE A 66 1.78 -0.41 0.35
CA PHE A 66 0.58 0.24 -0.19
C PHE A 66 -0.29 -0.80 -0.93
N LEU A 67 -1.50 -1.02 -0.43
CA LEU A 67 -2.52 -1.88 -1.01
C LEU A 67 -3.42 -1.06 -1.96
N ILE A 68 -3.52 -1.47 -3.22
CA ILE A 68 -4.21 -0.72 -4.28
C ILE A 68 -5.22 -1.62 -4.99
N SER A 69 -6.49 -1.18 -5.05
CA SER A 69 -7.51 -1.83 -5.87
C SER A 69 -7.39 -1.43 -7.33
N LEU A 70 -7.30 -2.43 -8.22
CA LEU A 70 -7.39 -2.23 -9.67
C LEU A 70 -8.83 -2.05 -10.16
N LYS A 71 -9.84 -2.27 -9.30
CA LYS A 71 -11.23 -1.87 -9.61
C LYS A 71 -11.37 -0.35 -9.68
N ALA A 72 -10.44 0.41 -9.10
CA ALA A 72 -10.28 1.83 -9.37
C ALA A 72 -9.64 2.02 -10.77
N GLY A 73 -10.25 1.43 -11.80
CA GLY A 73 -9.78 1.50 -13.17
C GLY A 73 -9.77 2.94 -13.66
N GLY A 74 -8.58 3.52 -13.82
CA GLY A 74 -8.36 4.80 -14.47
C GLY A 74 -7.66 5.88 -13.64
N MET A 75 -7.49 5.70 -12.34
CA MET A 75 -6.70 6.64 -11.53
C MET A 75 -5.23 6.26 -11.60
N GLY A 76 -4.51 6.74 -12.62
CA GLY A 76 -3.06 6.60 -12.70
C GLY A 76 -2.41 7.11 -11.41
N LEU A 77 -2.03 6.18 -10.53
CA LEU A 77 -1.23 6.49 -9.36
C LEU A 77 0.20 6.65 -9.85
N ASN A 78 0.62 7.88 -10.11
CA ASN A 78 2.02 8.19 -10.38
C ASN A 78 2.81 8.10 -9.06
N LEU A 79 3.15 6.87 -8.69
CA LEU A 79 3.98 6.55 -7.53
C LEU A 79 5.45 6.53 -7.98
N THR A 80 6.11 7.67 -7.94
CA THR A 80 7.53 7.82 -8.37
C THR A 80 8.55 7.20 -7.42
N ALA A 81 8.10 6.47 -6.38
CA ALA A 81 8.93 6.05 -5.24
C ALA A 81 8.87 4.55 -4.93
N ALA A 82 8.30 3.75 -5.82
CA ALA A 82 8.32 2.30 -5.68
C ALA A 82 9.31 1.74 -6.70
N ASP A 83 10.44 1.24 -6.21
CA ASP A 83 11.42 0.42 -6.94
C ASP A 83 11.61 -0.89 -6.15
#